data_AF-A0A1F7QJE1-F1
#
_entry.id   AF-A0A1F7QJE1-F1
#
_cell.length_a   1.000
_cell.length_b   1.000
_cell.length_c   1.000
_cell.angle_alpha   90.00
_cell.angle_beta   90.00
_cell.angle_gamma   90.00
#
_symmetry.space_group_name_H-M   'P 1'
#
loop_
_entity.id
_entity.type
_entity.pdbx_description
1 polymer ?
#
loop_
_entity_poly.entity_id
_entity_poly.type
_entity_poly.pdbx_seq_one_letter_code
_entity_poly.pdbx_strand_id
1 'polypeptide(L)'
;MNTRPLLLLIALALLGPLATASAQAPLKLPLLNACAGDQSNVPYWTNALKAPDPQLRARAAQNLGEARARAAVPALTDALKDENPDVRLEAERALRKINRR
;
A
#
# COMPACT_ATOMS: atom_id res chain seq x y z
N MET A 1 11.76 27.68 57.63
CA MET A 1 10.91 28.33 56.61
C MET A 1 11.29 27.68 55.28
N ASN A 2 10.60 26.61 54.87
CA ASN A 2 9.48 26.70 53.92
C ASN A 2 9.83 27.67 52.78
N THR A 3 10.04 27.28 51.54
CA THR A 3 9.47 26.14 50.80
C THR A 3 10.31 25.91 49.55
N ARG A 4 10.41 24.64 49.14
CA ARG A 4 10.80 24.22 47.79
C ARG A 4 9.91 24.93 46.76
N PRO A 5 10.48 25.45 45.65
CA PRO A 5 9.78 25.28 44.38
C PRO A 5 10.74 24.98 43.22
N LEU A 6 11.82 24.23 43.44
CA LEU A 6 12.57 23.62 42.32
C LEU A 6 11.84 22.41 41.72
N LEU A 7 10.75 21.95 42.34
CA LEU A 7 9.85 20.92 41.80
C LEU A 7 8.83 21.47 40.78
N LEU A 8 8.73 22.79 40.58
CA LEU A 8 7.74 23.39 39.67
C LEU A 8 8.20 23.49 38.22
N LEU A 9 9.49 23.26 37.90
CA LEU A 9 9.95 23.17 36.51
C LEU A 9 9.71 21.79 35.86
N ILE A 10 9.26 20.80 36.64
CA ILE A 10 8.90 19.46 36.14
C ILE A 10 7.46 19.46 35.56
N ALA A 11 6.66 20.50 35.81
CA ALA A 11 5.23 20.53 35.49
C ALA A 11 4.85 21.16 34.12
N LEU A 12 5.81 21.57 33.28
CA LEU A 12 5.51 22.23 31.99
C LEU A 12 6.10 21.52 30.76
N ALA A 13 6.12 20.19 30.76
CA ALA A 13 6.30 19.38 29.55
C ALA A 13 5.23 18.27 29.42
N LEU A 14 4.08 18.49 30.08
CA LEU A 14 2.90 17.63 30.05
C LEU A 14 1.90 18.08 28.97
N LEU A 15 2.42 18.45 27.79
CA LEU A 15 1.64 18.63 26.58
C LEU A 15 2.15 17.68 25.50
N GLY A 16 1.94 16.38 25.72
CA GLY A 16 1.72 15.48 24.58
C GLY A 16 0.37 15.80 23.93
N PRO A 17 0.05 15.28 22.73
CA PRO A 17 0.23 13.85 22.48
C PRO A 17 0.60 13.50 21.02
N LEU A 18 0.68 12.18 20.79
CA LEU A 18 0.66 11.52 19.48
C LEU A 18 2.06 11.44 18.85
N ALA A 19 2.89 10.50 19.28
CA ALA A 19 2.78 9.16 18.73
C ALA A 19 2.35 9.17 17.25
N THR A 20 3.21 9.65 16.37
CA THR A 20 3.35 9.00 15.06
C THR A 20 4.16 7.72 15.24
N ALA A 21 3.65 6.85 16.12
CA ALA A 21 3.67 5.44 15.82
C ALA A 21 2.87 5.36 14.51
N SER A 22 3.58 5.44 13.37
CA SER A 22 3.00 4.99 12.12
C SER A 22 2.62 3.55 12.41
N ALA A 23 1.34 3.36 12.66
CA ALA A 23 0.74 2.09 12.89
C ALA A 23 1.04 1.24 11.66
N GLN A 24 2.17 0.54 11.69
CA GLN A 24 2.24 -0.83 11.23
C GLN A 24 1.46 -1.64 12.27
N ALA A 25 0.18 -1.30 12.44
CA ALA A 25 -0.80 -2.29 12.77
C ALA A 25 -0.70 -3.28 11.61
N PRO A 26 -0.36 -4.55 11.86
CA PRO A 26 -0.63 -5.55 10.86
C PRO A 26 -2.14 -5.56 10.75
N LEU A 27 -2.68 -4.82 9.78
CA LEU A 27 -4.05 -4.99 9.37
C LEU A 27 -4.13 -6.37 8.70
N LYS A 28 -4.12 -7.41 9.55
CA LYS A 28 -5.01 -8.54 9.39
C LYS A 28 -6.42 -7.94 9.39
N LEU A 29 -6.81 -7.45 8.22
CA LEU A 29 -8.18 -7.46 7.79
C LEU A 29 -8.35 -8.79 7.06
N PRO A 30 -8.60 -9.92 7.76
CA PRO A 30 -9.47 -10.91 7.14
C PRO A 30 -10.83 -10.20 7.01
N LEU A 31 -11.70 -10.70 6.15
CA LEU A 31 -12.93 -10.04 5.72
C LEU A 31 -12.59 -9.08 4.57
N LEU A 32 -12.90 -9.40 3.33
CA LEU A 32 -14.10 -10.08 2.88
C LEU A 32 -13.79 -10.76 1.56
N ASN A 33 -14.62 -11.74 1.17
CA ASN A 33 -14.90 -11.99 -0.23
C ASN A 33 -15.03 -10.64 -0.95
N ALA A 34 -13.94 -10.14 -1.54
CA ALA A 34 -14.04 -9.14 -2.56
C ALA A 34 -14.74 -9.88 -3.68
N CYS A 35 -16.06 -9.70 -3.76
CA CYS A 35 -16.85 -10.03 -4.92
C CYS A 35 -15.96 -9.76 -6.13
N ALA A 36 -15.77 -10.78 -6.97
CA ALA A 36 -14.72 -10.90 -7.97
C ALA A 36 -14.71 -9.82 -9.09
N GLY A 37 -15.27 -8.63 -8.83
CA GLY A 37 -15.47 -7.53 -9.76
C GLY A 37 -15.09 -6.13 -9.26
N ASP A 38 -14.52 -5.92 -8.06
CA ASP A 38 -14.01 -4.59 -7.73
C ASP A 38 -12.59 -4.38 -8.31
N GLN A 39 -12.56 -4.13 -9.61
CA GLN A 39 -11.37 -3.83 -10.40
C GLN A 39 -10.68 -2.52 -9.95
N SER A 40 -11.34 -1.72 -9.08
CA SER A 40 -10.90 -0.37 -8.71
C SER A 40 -10.11 -0.29 -7.40
N ASN A 41 -9.96 -1.39 -6.67
CA ASN A 41 -9.23 -1.39 -5.39
C ASN A 41 -7.70 -1.37 -5.59
N VAL A 42 -7.16 -0.17 -5.84
CA VAL A 42 -5.73 0.04 -6.11
C VAL A 42 -4.82 -0.48 -4.99
N PRO A 43 -5.07 -0.25 -3.69
CA PRO A 43 -4.22 -0.78 -2.62
C PRO A 43 -4.18 -2.32 -2.60
N TYR A 44 -5.34 -2.97 -2.75
CA TYR A 44 -5.43 -4.42 -2.78
C TYR A 44 -4.63 -5.00 -3.95
N TRP A 45 -4.85 -4.51 -5.18
CA TRP A 45 -4.15 -5.01 -6.36
C TRP A 45 -2.65 -4.70 -6.33
N THR A 46 -2.23 -3.56 -5.76
CA THR A 46 -0.81 -3.27 -5.56
C THR A 46 -0.13 -4.31 -4.64
N ASN A 47 -0.83 -4.77 -3.60
CA ASN A 47 -0.32 -5.83 -2.75
C ASN A 47 -0.36 -7.21 -3.44
N ALA A 48 -1.39 -7.48 -4.25
CA ALA A 48 -1.54 -8.73 -4.98
C ALA A 48 -0.45 -8.97 -6.05
N LEU A 49 0.27 -7.93 -6.50
CA LEU A 49 1.48 -8.07 -7.33
C LEU A 49 2.61 -8.84 -6.63
N LYS A 50 2.54 -9.06 -5.32
CA LYS A 50 3.52 -9.83 -4.54
C LYS A 50 3.00 -11.22 -4.14
N ALA A 51 1.84 -11.62 -4.63
CA ALA A 51 1.24 -12.91 -4.31
C ALA A 51 2.11 -14.07 -4.82
N PRO A 52 2.12 -15.23 -4.14
CA PRO A 52 2.86 -16.41 -4.60
C PRO A 52 2.31 -16.94 -5.94
N ASP A 53 0.99 -16.84 -6.15
CA ASP A 53 0.34 -17.28 -7.37
C ASP A 53 0.59 -16.29 -8.54
N PRO A 54 1.27 -16.72 -9.62
CA PRO A 54 1.51 -15.86 -10.78
C PRO A 54 0.22 -15.41 -11.48
N GLN A 55 -0.85 -16.21 -11.44
CA GLN A 55 -2.13 -15.82 -12.05
C GLN A 55 -2.76 -14.64 -11.31
N LEU A 56 -2.70 -14.65 -9.97
CA LEU A 56 -3.12 -13.51 -9.16
C LEU A 56 -2.26 -12.26 -9.41
N ARG A 57 -0.94 -12.41 -9.58
CA ARG A 57 -0.06 -11.28 -9.93
C ARG A 57 -0.39 -10.69 -11.30
N ALA A 58 -0.62 -11.53 -12.31
CA ALA A 58 -1.01 -11.07 -13.65
C ALA A 58 -2.35 -10.34 -13.62
N ARG A 59 -3.35 -10.90 -12.92
CA ARG A 59 -4.65 -10.25 -12.70
C ARG A 59 -4.50 -8.93 -11.96
N ALA A 60 -3.60 -8.83 -11.00
CA ALA A 60 -3.33 -7.57 -10.30
C ALA A 60 -2.78 -6.51 -11.25
N ALA A 61 -1.81 -6.86 -12.09
CA ALA A 61 -1.27 -5.94 -13.10
C ALA A 61 -2.36 -5.45 -14.06
N GLN A 62 -3.21 -6.36 -14.55
CA GLN A 62 -4.33 -6.03 -15.42
C GLN A 62 -5.27 -5.00 -14.79
N ASN A 63 -5.76 -5.26 -13.56
CA ASN A 63 -6.71 -4.38 -12.86
C ASN A 63 -6.11 -2.98 -12.60
N LEU A 64 -4.84 -2.91 -12.19
CA LEU A 64 -4.15 -1.63 -11.99
C LEU A 64 -4.03 -0.82 -13.29
N GLY A 65 -3.84 -1.51 -14.43
CA GLY A 65 -3.83 -0.90 -15.75
C GLY A 65 -5.20 -0.39 -16.19
N GLU A 66 -6.26 -1.16 -15.93
CA GLU A 66 -7.66 -0.78 -16.21
C GLU A 66 -8.11 0.42 -15.38
N ALA A 67 -7.76 0.44 -14.09
CA ALA A 67 -7.97 1.57 -13.20
C ALA A 67 -7.10 2.79 -13.55
N ARG A 68 -6.18 2.67 -14.52
CA ARG A 68 -5.16 3.68 -14.87
C ARG A 68 -4.44 4.23 -13.63
N ALA A 69 -4.12 3.34 -12.69
CA ALA A 69 -3.61 3.70 -11.37
C ALA A 69 -2.16 4.20 -11.43
N ARG A 70 -1.97 5.52 -11.63
CA ARG A 70 -0.64 6.15 -11.68
C ARG A 70 0.20 5.88 -10.43
N ALA A 71 -0.43 5.76 -9.27
CA ALA A 71 0.24 5.43 -8.01
C ALA A 71 0.89 4.03 -8.01
N ALA A 72 0.43 3.12 -8.87
CA ALA A 72 0.95 1.76 -8.97
C ALA A 72 2.09 1.60 -9.99
N VAL A 73 2.49 2.67 -10.68
CA VAL A 73 3.57 2.64 -11.68
C VAL A 73 4.88 2.04 -11.14
N PRO A 74 5.35 2.37 -9.93
CA PRO A 74 6.55 1.73 -9.38
C PRO A 74 6.38 0.21 -9.21
N ALA A 75 5.26 -0.23 -8.65
CA ALA A 75 4.99 -1.65 -8.44
C ALA A 75 4.82 -2.43 -9.75
N LEU A 76 4.19 -1.82 -10.76
CA LEU A 76 4.08 -2.40 -12.10
C LEU A 76 5.44 -2.46 -12.81
N THR A 77 6.34 -1.50 -12.55
CA THR A 77 7.69 -1.50 -13.09
C THR A 77 8.53 -2.64 -12.48
N ASP A 78 8.36 -2.92 -11.19
CA ASP A 78 8.97 -4.09 -10.56
C ASP A 78 8.41 -5.40 -11.13
N ALA A 79 7.11 -5.47 -11.41
CA ALA A 79 6.46 -6.63 -12.01
C ALA A 79 6.95 -6.95 -13.45
N LEU A 80 7.61 -6.02 -14.14
CA LEU A 80 8.29 -6.31 -15.41
C LEU A 80 9.47 -7.28 -15.27
N LYS A 81 9.95 -7.49 -14.04
CA LYS A 81 11.05 -8.42 -13.73
C LYS A 81 10.54 -9.76 -13.19
N ASP A 82 9.22 -10.00 -13.21
CA ASP A 82 8.64 -11.23 -12.72
C ASP A 82 9.15 -12.45 -13.49
N GLU A 83 9.32 -13.57 -12.79
CA GLU A 83 9.74 -14.84 -13.37
C GLU A 83 8.71 -15.35 -14.39
N ASN A 84 7.42 -15.11 -14.13
CA ASN A 84 6.35 -15.54 -15.00
C ASN A 84 6.16 -14.58 -16.19
N PRO A 85 6.19 -15.08 -17.44
CA PRO A 85 6.06 -14.26 -18.64
C PRO A 85 4.71 -13.54 -18.77
N ASP A 86 3.61 -14.14 -18.29
CA ASP A 86 2.28 -13.54 -18.35
C ASP A 86 2.19 -12.32 -17.45
N VAL A 87 2.81 -12.38 -16.26
CA VAL A 87 2.89 -11.24 -15.33
C VAL A 87 3.65 -10.08 -15.97
N ARG A 88 4.78 -10.36 -16.63
CA ARG A 88 5.56 -9.32 -17.34
C ARG A 88 4.75 -8.66 -18.46
N LEU A 89 4.04 -9.47 -19.25
CA LEU A 89 3.19 -9.00 -20.35
C LEU A 89 2.06 -8.09 -19.83
N GLU A 90 1.38 -8.50 -18.77
CA GLU A 90 0.29 -7.69 -18.19
C GLU A 90 0.81 -6.41 -17.52
N ALA A 91 1.98 -6.44 -16.90
CA ALA A 91 2.63 -5.24 -16.36
C ALA A 91 2.98 -4.22 -17.47
N GLU A 92 3.52 -4.67 -18.60
CA GLU A 92 3.81 -3.80 -19.75
C GLU A 92 2.52 -3.18 -20.31
N ARG A 93 1.48 -3.99 -20.51
CA ARG A 93 0.16 -3.54 -20.98
C ARG A 93 -0.44 -2.50 -20.04
N ALA A 94 -0.36 -2.73 -18.72
CA ALA A 94 -0.86 -1.83 -17.71
C ALA A 94 -0.14 -0.48 -17.74
N LEU A 95 1.19 -0.47 -17.81
CA LEU A 95 1.99 0.76 -17.92
C LEU A 95 1.66 1.54 -19.19
N ARG A 96 1.48 0.85 -20.33
CA ARG A 96 1.03 1.48 -21.59
C ARG A 96 -0.35 2.12 -21.46
N LYS A 97 -1.31 1.45 -20.80
CA LYS A 97 -2.65 1.99 -20.54
C LYS A 97 -2.59 3.24 -19.66
N ILE A 98 -1.75 3.25 -18.62
CA ILE A 98 -1.56 4.40 -17.72
C ILE A 98 -0.91 5.59 -18.45
N ASN A 99 0.03 5.33 -19.36
CA ASN A 99 0.78 6.37 -20.06
C ASN A 99 0.00 7.02 -21.21
N ARG A 100 -0.95 6.31 -21.84
CA ARG A 100 -1.84 6.91 -22.84
C ARG A 100 -2.80 7.89 -22.17
N ARG A 101 -2.43 9.18 -22.22
CA ARG A 101 -3.25 10.32 -21.80
C ARG A 101 -4.37 10.56 -22.80
#